data_AF-A0A950A7T2-F1
#
_entry.id   AF-A0A950A7T2-F1
#
_cell.length_a   1.000
_cell.length_b   1.000
_cell.length_c   1.000
_cell.angle_alpha   90.00
_cell.angle_beta   90.00
_cell.angle_gamma   90.00
#
_symmetry.space_group_name_H-M   'P 1'
#
loop_
_entity.id
_entity.type
_entity.pdbx_description
1 polymer ?
#
loop_
_entity_poly.entity_id
_entity_poly.type
_entity_poly.pdbx_seq_one_letter_code
_entity_poly.pdbx_strand_id
1 'polypeptide(L)'
;MRGGRQIKAGRVALGVSLVELWCLYFALGGSATPAEMADYLEDRLTLPFVEHDMLAHALNERFSAVGMGYPLPYADDLGAA
;
A
#
# COMPACT_ATOMS: atom_id res chain seq x y z
N MET A 1 5.34 6.46 -8.96
CA MET A 1 6.32 6.53 -7.85
C MET A 1 6.88 5.15 -7.52
N ARG A 2 8.11 5.04 -6.96
CA ARG A 2 8.64 3.80 -6.37
C ARG A 2 8.44 3.83 -4.86
N GLY A 3 7.41 3.16 -4.37
CA GLY A 3 7.11 3.00 -2.93
C GLY A 3 6.62 1.59 -2.59
N GLY A 4 6.70 0.65 -3.54
CA GLY A 4 6.12 -0.68 -3.43
C GLY A 4 6.78 -1.52 -2.34
N ARG A 5 8.09 -1.35 -2.14
CA ARG A 5 8.83 -2.06 -1.08
C ARG A 5 8.35 -1.71 0.32
N GLN A 6 8.00 -0.45 0.63
CA GLN A 6 7.46 -0.09 1.95
C GLN A 6 6.08 -0.74 2.17
N ILE A 7 5.20 -0.67 1.17
CA ILE A 7 3.89 -1.32 1.22
C ILE A 7 4.03 -2.84 1.39
N LYS A 8 4.95 -3.47 0.65
CA LYS A 8 5.24 -4.91 0.77
C LYS A 8 5.71 -5.27 2.19
N ALA A 9 6.62 -4.48 2.76
CA ALA A 9 7.10 -4.69 4.12
C ALA A 9 5.97 -4.56 5.16
N GLY A 10 5.14 -3.52 5.04
CA GLY A 10 3.97 -3.32 5.92
C GLY A 10 2.97 -4.48 5.84
N ARG A 11 2.67 -4.93 4.61
CA ARG A 11 1.82 -6.09 4.35
C ARG A 11 2.35 -7.35 5.05
N VAL A 12 3.65 -7.64 4.90
CA VAL A 12 4.30 -8.81 5.53
C VAL A 12 4.27 -8.70 7.06
N ALA A 13 4.53 -7.52 7.62
CA ALA A 13 4.52 -7.30 9.07
C ALA A 13 3.15 -7.54 9.70
N LEU A 14 2.07 -7.18 8.99
CA LEU A 14 0.69 -7.41 9.42
C LEU A 14 0.16 -8.82 9.08
N GLY A 15 0.94 -9.65 8.37
CA GLY A 15 0.47 -10.97 7.91
C GLY A 15 -0.65 -10.90 6.87
N VAL A 16 -0.85 -9.74 6.23
CA VAL A 16 -1.91 -9.52 5.24
C VAL A 16 -1.51 -10.20 3.91
N SER A 17 -2.38 -11.01 3.34
CA SER A 17 -2.14 -11.60 2.01
C SER A 17 -2.23 -10.55 0.90
N LEU A 18 -1.71 -10.87 -0.29
CA LEU A 18 -1.86 -9.98 -1.45
C LEU A 18 -3.33 -9.70 -1.79
N VAL A 19 -4.17 -10.74 -1.74
CA VAL A 19 -5.60 -10.64 -2.07
C VAL A 19 -6.34 -9.80 -1.03
N GLU A 20 -6.04 -9.97 0.26
CA GLU A 20 -6.63 -9.13 1.31
C GLU A 20 -6.22 -7.66 1.15
N LEU A 21 -4.94 -7.36 0.89
CA LEU A 21 -4.50 -6.00 0.60
C LEU A 21 -5.25 -5.42 -0.61
N TRP A 22 -5.38 -6.20 -1.69
CA TRP A 22 -6.12 -5.78 -2.87
C TRP A 22 -7.60 -5.47 -2.55
N CYS A 23 -8.28 -6.30 -1.76
CA CYS A 23 -9.66 -6.05 -1.34
C CYS A 23 -9.80 -4.77 -0.51
N LEU A 24 -8.87 -4.50 0.43
CA LEU A 24 -8.90 -3.29 1.25
C LEU A 24 -8.68 -2.04 0.41
N TYR A 25 -7.69 -2.07 -0.47
CA TYR A 25 -7.40 -1.02 -1.44
C TYR A 25 -8.58 -0.78 -2.40
N PHE A 26 -9.19 -1.84 -2.92
CA PHE A 26 -10.32 -1.75 -3.83
C PHE A 26 -11.55 -1.13 -3.13
N ALA A 27 -11.78 -1.43 -1.85
CA ALA A 27 -12.84 -0.83 -1.07
C ALA A 27 -12.67 0.69 -0.88
N LEU A 28 -11.43 1.22 -0.99
CA LEU A 28 -11.13 2.66 -0.98
C LEU A 28 -11.27 3.31 -2.37
N GLY A 29 -11.63 2.53 -3.41
CA GLY A 29 -11.77 3.02 -4.79
C GLY A 29 -10.52 2.80 -5.66
N GLY A 30 -9.54 2.04 -5.17
CA GLY A 30 -8.33 1.72 -5.94
C GLY A 30 -8.63 0.93 -7.21
N SER A 31 -7.94 1.25 -8.31
CA SER A 31 -8.31 0.74 -9.64
C SER A 31 -7.37 -0.31 -10.21
N ALA A 32 -6.15 -0.42 -9.68
CA ALA A 32 -5.17 -1.42 -10.09
C ALA A 32 -5.67 -2.88 -9.88
N THR A 33 -5.34 -3.73 -10.85
CA THR A 33 -5.56 -5.18 -10.79
C THR A 33 -4.65 -5.85 -9.75
N PRO A 34 -4.95 -7.09 -9.30
CA PRO A 34 -4.03 -7.85 -8.44
C PRO A 34 -2.64 -8.06 -9.04
N ALA A 35 -2.55 -8.19 -10.38
CA ALA A 35 -1.28 -8.35 -11.09
C ALA A 35 -0.44 -7.07 -11.06
N GLU A 36 -1.05 -5.92 -11.38
CA GLU A 36 -0.38 -4.62 -11.30
C GLU A 36 0.04 -4.29 -9.86
N MET A 37 -0.80 -4.62 -8.88
CA MET A 37 -0.44 -4.51 -7.46
C MET A 37 0.77 -5.39 -7.13
N ALA A 38 0.80 -6.65 -7.59
CA ALA A 38 1.95 -7.53 -7.36
C ALA A 38 3.24 -7.00 -7.98
N ASP A 39 3.18 -6.45 -9.20
CA ASP A 39 4.33 -5.83 -9.84
C ASP A 39 4.76 -4.54 -9.15
N TYR A 40 3.81 -3.75 -8.68
CA TYR A 40 4.07 -2.57 -7.87
C TYR A 40 4.81 -2.93 -6.57
N LEU A 41 4.35 -3.94 -5.83
CA LEU A 41 5.00 -4.39 -4.58
C LEU A 41 6.43 -4.89 -4.76
N GLU A 42 6.79 -5.30 -5.97
CA GLU A 42 8.14 -5.73 -6.34
C GLU A 42 8.95 -4.63 -7.06
N ASP A 43 8.44 -3.38 -7.06
CA ASP A 43 8.99 -2.22 -7.78
C ASP A 43 9.23 -2.48 -9.29
N ARG A 44 8.52 -3.43 -9.89
CA ARG A 44 8.51 -3.69 -11.34
C ARG A 44 7.57 -2.74 -12.10
N LEU A 45 6.62 -2.14 -11.38
CA LEU A 45 5.68 -1.15 -11.90
C LEU A 45 5.63 0.05 -10.94
N THR A 46 5.32 1.22 -11.47
CA THR A 46 5.04 2.42 -10.67
C THR A 46 3.56 2.74 -10.70
N LEU A 47 2.97 2.99 -9.54
CA LEU A 47 1.60 3.52 -9.45
C LEU A 47 1.58 5.05 -9.36
N PRO A 48 0.45 5.68 -9.73
CA PRO A 48 0.13 7.07 -9.37
C PRO A 48 0.23 7.30 -7.85
N PHE A 49 0.46 8.55 -7.42
CA PHE A 49 0.56 8.89 -6.00
C PHE A 49 -0.70 8.53 -5.23
N VAL A 50 -1.88 8.85 -5.77
CA VAL A 50 -3.16 8.52 -5.13
C VAL A 50 -3.35 7.01 -4.91
N GLU A 51 -2.90 6.18 -5.85
CA GLU A 51 -3.01 4.72 -5.72
C GLU A 51 -2.02 4.17 -4.66
N HIS A 52 -0.83 4.78 -4.56
CA HIS A 52 0.10 4.51 -3.45
C HIS A 52 -0.54 4.90 -2.11
N ASP A 53 -1.14 6.07 -2.04
CA ASP A 53 -1.73 6.59 -0.81
C ASP A 53 -2.89 5.74 -0.32
N MET A 54 -3.72 5.20 -1.23
CA MET A 54 -4.76 4.23 -0.86
C MET A 54 -4.17 2.94 -0.29
N LEU A 55 -3.06 2.43 -0.85
CA LEU A 55 -2.36 1.26 -0.31
C LEU A 55 -1.76 1.54 1.07
N ALA A 56 -1.13 2.69 1.25
CA ALA A 56 -0.58 3.14 2.52
C ALA A 56 -1.70 3.29 3.56
N HIS A 57 -2.82 3.93 3.17
CA HIS A 57 -3.98 4.14 4.01
C HIS A 57 -4.58 2.81 4.49
N ALA A 58 -4.87 1.89 3.57
CA ALA A 58 -5.45 0.58 3.88
C ALA A 58 -4.64 -0.21 4.92
N LEU A 59 -3.31 -0.15 4.85
CA LEU A 59 -2.43 -0.83 5.82
C LEU A 59 -2.25 -0.01 7.10
N ASN A 60 -2.19 1.32 7.04
CA ASN A 60 -2.11 2.19 8.21
C ASN A 60 -3.36 2.07 9.09
N GLU A 61 -4.55 1.89 8.53
CA GLU A 61 -5.76 1.57 9.30
C GLU A 61 -5.60 0.26 10.09
N ARG A 62 -4.97 -0.77 9.48
CA ARG A 62 -4.69 -2.05 10.14
C ARG A 62 -3.64 -1.94 11.23
N PHE A 63 -2.55 -1.20 10.98
CA PHE A 63 -1.55 -0.89 12.01
C PHE A 63 -2.17 -0.13 13.19
N SER A 64 -3.04 0.84 12.91
CA SER A 64 -3.75 1.60 13.94
C SER A 64 -4.66 0.69 14.77
N ALA A 65 -5.38 -0.23 14.12
CA ALA A 65 -6.27 -1.18 14.80
C ALA A 65 -5.54 -2.13 15.78
N VAL A 66 -4.24 -2.40 15.56
CA VAL A 66 -3.40 -3.22 16.46
C VAL A 66 -2.49 -2.38 17.37
N GLY A 67 -2.71 -1.06 17.44
CA GLY A 67 -1.96 -0.16 18.33
C GLY A 67 -0.54 0.16 17.88
N MET A 68 -0.21 -0.05 16.60
CA MET A 68 1.12 0.20 16.01
C MET A 68 1.22 1.54 15.27
N GLY A 69 0.18 2.38 15.31
CA GLY A 69 0.18 3.69 14.64
C GLY A 69 0.00 3.62 13.13
N TYR A 70 0.69 4.48 12.39
CA TYR A 70 0.60 4.62 10.93
C TYR A 70 2.01 4.68 10.29
N PRO A 71 2.78 3.59 10.34
CA PRO A 71 4.19 3.61 9.99
C PRO A 71 4.48 3.72 8.48
N LEU A 72 3.47 3.54 7.62
CA LEU A 72 3.67 3.61 6.18
C LEU A 72 3.57 5.05 5.68
N PRO A 73 4.58 5.54 4.95
CA PRO A 73 4.58 6.88 4.40
C PRO A 73 3.56 7.00 3.26
N TYR A 74 2.95 8.17 3.14
CA TYR A 74 2.23 8.58 1.94
C TYR A 74 3.20 9.13 0.90
N ALA A 75 2.72 9.43 -0.31
CA ALA A 75 3.55 9.94 -1.39
C ALA A 75 4.31 11.22 -1.01
N ASP A 76 3.64 12.16 -0.34
CA ASP A 76 4.23 13.42 0.11
C ASP A 76 5.38 13.18 1.12
N ASP A 77 5.22 12.19 2.01
CA ASP A 77 6.26 11.80 2.98
C ASP A 77 7.50 11.20 2.28
N LEU A 78 7.34 10.70 1.06
CA LEU A 78 8.41 10.17 0.22
C LEU A 78 9.07 11.25 -0.66
N GLY A 79 8.67 12.52 -0.51
CA GLY A 79 9.19 13.63 -1.32
C GLY A 79 8.66 13.64 -2.75
N ALA A 80 7.50 13.02 -2.99
CA ALA A 80 6.74 13.28 -4.21
C ALA A 80 6.23 14.73 -4.19
N ALA A 81 6.25 15.39 -5.36
CA ALA A 81 5.71 16.73 -5.57
C ALA A 81 4.50 16.68 -6.51
#